data_AF-A0A1E4I0F6-F1
#
_entry.id   AF-A0A1E4I0F6-F1
#
_cell.length_a   1.000
_cell.length_b   1.000
_cell.length_c   1.000
_cell.angle_alpha   90.00
_cell.angle_beta   90.00
_cell.angle_gamma   90.00
#
_symmetry.space_group_name_H-M   'P 1'
#
loop_
_entity.id
_entity.type
_entity.pdbx_description
1 polymer ?
#
loop_
_entity_poly.entity_id
_entity_poly.type
_entity_poly.pdbx_seq_one_letter_code
_entity_poly.pdbx_strand_id
1 'polypeptide(L)'
;MSNSLPSGTETNSRKNPTPMPAPRRRWRPVAPGCLKALAMLLQNPVTSSPVPRLHLAPVKTAGTLIVHDRTSGERFTIYTPKYDAQFRAGHRSGRWYARPVQSIGAKPISLGFATAKEAVDALRKGHWKLDEISVKPALKALRIIW
;
A
#
# COMPACT_ATOMS: atom_id res chain seq x y z
N MET A 1 -45.73 0.01 -65.64
CA MET A 1 -44.89 -0.09 -66.85
C MET A 1 -43.46 -0.32 -66.41
N SER A 2 -42.90 -1.41 -66.91
CA SER A 2 -41.64 -2.05 -66.57
C SER A 2 -40.43 -1.20 -66.96
N ASN A 3 -39.32 -1.31 -66.22
CA ASN A 3 -37.94 -1.31 -66.72
C ASN A 3 -37.01 -1.65 -65.54
N SER A 4 -36.57 -2.91 -65.41
CA SER A 4 -35.35 -3.48 -66.02
C SER A 4 -34.09 -3.21 -65.19
N LEU A 5 -33.66 -4.27 -64.48
CA LEU A 5 -32.35 -4.39 -63.82
C LEU A 5 -31.19 -4.28 -64.83
N PRO A 6 -30.06 -3.67 -64.45
CA PRO A 6 -28.77 -4.05 -65.00
C PRO A 6 -28.02 -5.01 -64.09
N SER A 7 -27.75 -6.17 -64.66
CA SER A 7 -26.76 -7.16 -64.29
C SER A 7 -25.36 -6.52 -64.20
N GLY A 8 -24.71 -6.65 -63.05
CA GLY A 8 -23.32 -6.23 -62.83
C GLY A 8 -22.63 -7.28 -61.97
N THR A 9 -21.95 -8.22 -62.62
CA THR A 9 -21.11 -9.25 -62.00
C THR A 9 -19.78 -8.65 -61.56
N GLU A 10 -19.68 -8.22 -60.30
CA GLU A 10 -18.38 -7.92 -59.69
C GLU A 10 -17.82 -9.17 -58.99
N THR A 11 -16.85 -9.77 -59.67
CA THR A 11 -16.01 -10.86 -59.16
C THR A 11 -15.09 -10.32 -58.07
N ASN A 12 -15.55 -10.43 -56.81
CA ASN A 12 -14.76 -10.04 -55.64
C ASN A 12 -13.65 -11.08 -55.40
N SER A 13 -12.54 -10.90 -56.11
CA SER A 13 -11.32 -11.71 -56.06
C SER A 13 -10.62 -11.50 -54.71
N ARG A 14 -11.11 -12.18 -53.67
CA ARG A 14 -10.39 -12.35 -52.40
C ARG A 14 -9.11 -13.16 -52.66
N LYS A 15 -7.99 -12.45 -52.85
CA LYS A 15 -6.66 -13.04 -52.63
C LYS A 15 -6.59 -13.49 -51.17
N ASN A 16 -6.77 -14.78 -50.93
CA ASN A 16 -6.47 -15.39 -49.64
C ASN A 16 -4.97 -15.15 -49.34
N PRO A 17 -4.60 -14.58 -48.19
CA PRO A 17 -3.20 -14.48 -47.82
C PRO A 17 -2.65 -15.89 -47.61
N THR A 18 -1.52 -16.17 -48.25
CA THR A 18 -0.76 -17.41 -48.13
C THR A 18 -0.53 -17.72 -46.64
N PRO A 19 -0.85 -18.94 -46.14
CA PRO A 19 -0.57 -19.29 -44.76
C PRO A 19 0.95 -19.32 -44.56
N MET A 20 1.48 -18.37 -43.79
CA MET A 20 2.89 -18.41 -43.37
C MET A 20 3.12 -19.63 -42.48
N PRO A 21 4.24 -20.37 -42.67
CA PRO A 21 4.56 -21.49 -41.80
C PRO A 21 4.74 -20.98 -40.37
N ALA A 22 4.02 -21.60 -39.44
CA ALA A 22 4.12 -21.28 -38.02
C ALA A 22 5.57 -21.43 -37.54
N PRO A 23 6.08 -20.52 -36.68
CA PRO A 23 7.44 -20.61 -36.16
C PRO A 23 7.61 -21.94 -35.42
N ARG A 24 8.54 -22.77 -35.90
CA ARG A 24 8.92 -24.03 -35.24
C ARG A 24 9.41 -23.69 -33.84
N ARG A 25 8.63 -24.05 -32.82
CA ARG A 25 9.02 -23.92 -31.42
C ARG A 25 10.32 -24.73 -31.23
N ARG A 26 11.44 -24.04 -31.07
CA ARG A 26 12.72 -24.68 -30.75
C ARG A 26 12.57 -25.29 -29.36
N TRP A 27 12.41 -26.60 -29.31
CA TRP A 27 12.43 -27.36 -28.07
C TRP A 27 13.84 -27.25 -27.50
N ARG A 28 14.02 -26.45 -26.44
CA ARG A 28 15.26 -26.46 -25.66
C ARG A 28 15.11 -27.55 -24.59
N PRO A 29 16.05 -28.51 -24.51
CA PRO A 29 16.09 -29.43 -23.38
C PRO A 29 16.19 -28.63 -22.09
N VAL A 30 15.28 -28.90 -21.16
CA VAL A 30 15.34 -28.36 -19.80
C VAL A 30 16.64 -28.85 -19.16
N ALA A 31 17.49 -27.94 -18.69
CA ALA A 31 18.80 -28.31 -18.16
C ALA A 31 18.66 -29.34 -17.02
N PRO A 32 19.59 -30.32 -16.91
CA PRO A 32 19.57 -31.29 -15.83
C PRO A 32 19.52 -30.58 -14.47
N GLY A 33 18.51 -30.87 -13.66
CA GLY A 33 18.31 -30.24 -12.35
C GLY A 33 17.30 -29.09 -12.30
N CYS A 34 16.87 -28.53 -13.44
CA CYS A 34 15.81 -27.50 -13.45
C CYS A 34 14.48 -28.01 -12.89
N LEU A 35 14.10 -29.27 -13.15
CA LEU A 35 12.90 -29.88 -12.57
C LEU A 35 13.00 -30.01 -11.05
N LYS A 36 14.18 -30.35 -10.53
CA LYS A 36 14.45 -30.42 -9.09
C LYS A 36 14.40 -29.03 -8.45
N ALA A 37 14.99 -28.03 -9.11
CA ALA A 37 14.92 -26.63 -8.66
C ALA A 37 13.47 -26.09 -8.68
N LEU A 38 12.70 -26.39 -9.74
CA LEU A 38 11.27 -26.07 -9.82
C LEU A 38 10.47 -26.77 -8.71
N ALA A 39 10.70 -28.06 -8.48
CA ALA A 39 10.05 -28.80 -7.41
C ALA A 39 10.37 -28.21 -6.02
N MET A 40 11.61 -27.80 -5.78
CA MET A 40 12.01 -27.13 -4.53
C MET A 40 11.33 -25.76 -4.36
N LEU A 41 11.19 -24.98 -5.43
CA LEU A 41 10.45 -23.70 -5.41
C LEU A 41 8.95 -23.89 -5.19
N LEU A 42 8.38 -25.01 -5.66
CA LEU A 42 6.96 -25.35 -5.48
C LEU A 42 6.65 -25.90 -4.07
N GLN A 43 7.63 -26.50 -3.38
CA GLN A 43 7.45 -27.02 -2.01
C GLN A 43 7.26 -25.91 -0.96
N ASN A 44 7.86 -24.75 -1.17
CA ASN A 44 7.62 -23.54 -0.38
C ASN A 44 7.32 -22.39 -1.34
N PRO A 45 6.07 -22.30 -1.84
CA PRO A 45 5.71 -21.21 -2.72
C PRO A 45 5.96 -19.91 -1.96
N VAL A 46 6.63 -18.93 -2.58
CA VAL A 46 6.97 -17.64 -1.96
C VAL A 46 5.73 -16.90 -1.40
N THR A 47 4.54 -17.31 -1.84
CA THR A 47 3.24 -16.86 -1.33
C THR A 47 2.88 -17.38 0.06
N SER A 48 3.57 -18.39 0.61
CA SER A 48 3.25 -19.02 1.89
C SER A 48 3.80 -18.26 3.10
N SER A 49 4.82 -17.41 2.91
CA SER A 49 5.34 -16.61 4.01
C SER A 49 4.37 -15.45 4.27
N PRO A 50 3.78 -15.33 5.47
CA PRO A 50 3.00 -14.15 5.83
C PRO A 50 3.93 -12.93 5.75
N VAL A 51 3.70 -12.06 4.77
CA VAL A 51 4.48 -10.85 4.61
C VAL A 51 4.13 -9.91 5.78
N PRO A 52 5.14 -9.30 6.46
CA PRO A 52 4.89 -8.25 7.43
C PRO A 52 3.97 -7.17 6.84
N ARG A 53 2.86 -6.90 7.54
CA ARG A 53 1.90 -5.87 7.14
C ARG A 53 2.55 -4.49 7.09
N LEU A 54 3.40 -4.18 8.07
CA LEU A 54 4.13 -2.93 8.15
C LEU A 54 5.57 -3.13 7.70
N HIS A 55 5.99 -2.31 6.74
CA HIS A 55 7.36 -2.27 6.26
C HIS A 55 8.01 -0.94 6.67
N LEU A 56 9.15 -0.99 7.34
CA LEU A 56 9.96 0.19 7.62
C LEU A 56 10.76 0.55 6.37
N ALA A 57 10.55 1.74 5.82
CA ALA A 57 11.39 2.23 4.75
C ALA A 57 12.74 2.76 5.32
N PRO A 58 13.79 2.85 4.49
CA PRO A 58 15.09 3.37 4.91
C PRO A 58 14.97 4.72 5.61
N VAL A 59 15.66 4.86 6.74
CA VAL A 59 15.67 6.04 7.59
C VAL A 59 16.25 7.22 6.80
N LYS A 60 15.41 8.22 6.48
CA LYS A 60 15.85 9.39 5.71
C LYS A 60 16.67 10.38 6.55
N THR A 61 16.48 10.40 7.87
CA THR A 61 17.11 11.37 8.76
C THR A 61 17.03 10.90 10.21
N ALA A 62 18.04 11.21 11.03
CA ALA A 62 18.01 10.87 12.45
C ALA A 62 16.74 11.41 13.13
N GLY A 63 15.98 10.55 13.82
CA GLY A 63 14.72 10.91 14.48
C GLY A 63 13.46 10.87 13.61
N THR A 64 13.55 10.34 12.37
CA THR A 64 12.39 10.16 11.49
C THR A 64 12.39 8.76 10.86
N LEU A 65 11.29 8.03 11.00
CA LEU A 65 11.04 6.74 10.36
C LEU A 65 9.87 6.85 9.39
N ILE A 66 9.92 6.08 8.31
CA ILE A 66 8.80 5.95 7.38
C ILE A 66 8.27 4.54 7.48
N VAL A 67 6.97 4.41 7.72
CA VAL A 67 6.27 3.13 7.80
C VAL A 67 5.32 3.03 6.62
N HIS A 68 5.34 1.91 5.92
CA HIS A 68 4.41 1.61 4.84
C HIS A 68 3.49 0.48 5.27
N ASP A 69 2.19 0.71 5.30
CA ASP A 69 1.20 -0.35 5.49
C ASP A 69 0.85 -0.94 4.13
N ARG A 70 1.25 -2.21 3.92
CA ARG A 70 1.02 -2.91 2.65
C ARG A 70 -0.46 -3.16 2.37
N THR A 71 -1.29 -3.30 3.40
CA THR A 71 -2.71 -3.64 3.22
C THR A 71 -3.53 -2.45 2.75
N SER A 72 -3.22 -1.26 3.26
CA SER A 72 -3.88 0.00 2.88
C SER A 72 -3.14 0.76 1.79
N GLY A 73 -1.85 0.45 1.55
CA GLY A 73 -0.97 1.22 0.69
C GLY A 73 -0.54 2.57 1.29
N GLU A 74 -0.93 2.85 2.54
CA GLU A 74 -0.65 4.13 3.18
C GLU A 74 0.79 4.22 3.69
N ARG A 75 1.31 5.45 3.70
CA ARG A 75 2.63 5.76 4.24
C ARG A 75 2.51 6.72 5.41
N PHE A 76 3.21 6.38 6.49
CA PHE A 76 3.28 7.16 7.71
C PHE A 76 4.69 7.63 7.97
N THR A 77 4.80 8.84 8.50
CA THR A 77 6.03 9.38 9.08
C THR A 77 5.91 9.29 10.59
N ILE A 78 6.84 8.59 11.22
CA ILE A 78 7.05 8.61 12.67
C ILE A 78 8.22 9.54 12.93
N TYR A 79 8.05 10.54 13.79
CA TYR A 79 9.07 11.55 14.01
C TYR A 79 9.12 12.04 15.45
N THR A 80 10.29 12.54 15.84
CA THR A 80 10.45 13.39 17.03
C THR A 80 10.39 14.85 16.61
N PRO A 81 9.69 15.73 17.37
CA PRO A 81 9.61 17.15 17.04
C PRO A 81 11.00 17.81 17.13
N LYS A 82 11.31 18.70 16.19
CA LYS A 82 12.59 19.41 16.07
C LYS A 82 12.47 20.93 16.03
N TYR A 83 11.31 21.45 15.61
CA TYR A 83 11.11 22.87 15.36
C TYR A 83 10.24 23.52 16.43
N ASP A 84 10.53 24.75 16.81
CA ASP A 84 9.76 25.54 17.79
C ASP A 84 8.27 25.62 17.46
N ALA A 85 7.92 25.73 16.18
CA ALA A 85 6.54 25.74 15.73
C ALA A 85 5.77 24.47 16.13
N GLN A 86 6.44 23.31 16.19
CA GLN A 86 5.83 22.05 16.62
C GLN A 86 5.58 22.04 18.12
N PHE A 87 6.53 22.52 18.91
CA PHE A 87 6.38 22.64 20.36
C PHE A 87 5.28 23.63 20.74
N ARG A 88 5.22 24.79 20.07
CA ARG A 88 4.12 25.76 20.23
C ARG A 88 2.76 25.18 19.86
N ALA A 89 2.72 24.26 18.91
CA ALA A 89 1.51 23.55 18.52
C ALA A 89 1.13 22.37 19.44
N GLY A 90 1.89 22.12 20.52
CA GLY A 90 1.55 21.12 21.55
C GLY A 90 2.41 19.86 21.53
N HIS A 91 3.43 19.77 20.67
CA HIS A 91 4.39 18.66 20.74
C HIS A 91 5.26 18.74 22.00
N ARG A 92 5.71 17.59 22.48
CA ARG A 92 6.59 17.46 23.65
C ARG A 92 7.91 16.82 23.24
N SER A 93 9.01 17.30 23.83
CA SER A 93 10.33 16.73 23.61
C SER A 93 10.40 15.30 24.16
N GLY A 94 11.27 14.48 23.57
CA GLY A 94 11.40 13.07 23.95
C GLY A 94 10.19 12.19 23.60
N ARG A 95 9.21 12.72 22.85
CA ARG A 95 8.05 11.95 22.36
C ARG A 95 8.15 11.70 20.87
N TRP A 96 7.58 10.58 20.47
CA TRP A 96 7.43 10.16 19.08
C TRP A 96 6.00 10.38 18.63
N TYR A 97 5.82 10.85 17.41
CA TYR A 97 4.52 11.15 16.82
C TYR A 97 4.41 10.48 15.46
N ALA A 98 3.24 9.97 15.13
CA ALA A 98 2.90 9.45 13.81
C ALA A 98 2.03 10.45 13.03
N ARG A 99 2.23 10.54 11.72
CA ARG A 99 1.31 11.24 10.79
C ARG A 99 1.33 10.60 9.41
N PRO A 100 0.28 10.73 8.60
CA PRO A 100 0.34 10.36 7.19
C PRO A 100 1.40 11.21 6.48
N VAL A 101 2.12 10.64 5.51
CA VAL A 101 3.16 11.37 4.74
C VAL A 101 2.57 12.58 4.00
N GLN A 102 1.31 12.50 3.57
CA GLN A 102 0.60 13.57 2.89
C GLN A 102 0.14 14.70 3.84
N SER A 103 0.17 14.45 5.15
CA SER A 103 -0.26 15.44 6.13
C SER A 103 0.84 16.47 6.38
N ILE A 104 0.57 17.70 5.95
CA ILE A 104 1.43 18.87 6.15
C ILE A 104 0.81 19.70 7.27
N GLY A 105 1.55 19.92 8.36
CA GLY A 105 1.07 20.69 9.49
C GLY A 105 1.99 20.62 10.70
N ALA A 106 1.85 21.60 11.59
CA ALA A 106 2.58 21.69 12.85
C ALA A 106 1.82 21.11 14.04
N LYS A 107 0.50 20.90 13.94
CA LYS A 107 -0.32 20.33 15.01
C LYS A 107 -0.13 18.80 15.10
N PRO A 108 -0.03 18.23 16.31
CA PRO A 108 0.05 16.79 16.48
C PRO A 108 -1.28 16.14 16.09
N ILE A 109 -1.21 15.11 15.24
CA ILE A 109 -2.38 14.32 14.80
C ILE A 109 -2.41 12.96 15.52
N SER A 110 -1.35 12.64 16.25
CA SER A 110 -1.20 11.41 17.02
C SER A 110 -0.85 11.68 18.46
N LEU A 111 -1.07 10.66 19.29
CA LEU A 111 -0.58 10.63 20.65
C LEU A 111 0.95 10.71 20.68
N GLY A 112 1.50 11.32 21.73
CA GLY A 112 2.94 11.36 21.97
C GLY A 112 3.43 10.05 22.60
N PHE A 113 4.02 9.17 21.81
CA PHE A 113 4.55 7.87 22.24
C PHE A 113 5.92 8.03 22.92
N ALA A 114 6.25 7.15 23.86
CA ALA A 114 7.54 7.17 24.54
C ALA A 114 8.67 6.67 23.63
N THR A 115 8.36 5.71 22.74
CA THR A 115 9.34 5.13 21.82
C THR A 115 8.82 5.06 20.39
N ALA A 116 9.75 4.99 19.43
CA ALA A 116 9.42 4.74 18.02
C ALA A 116 8.67 3.42 17.82
N LYS A 117 9.07 2.37 18.57
CA LYS A 117 8.43 1.05 18.51
C LYS A 117 6.97 1.12 18.93
N GLU A 118 6.68 1.83 20.02
CA GLU A 118 5.32 2.03 20.50
C GLU A 118 4.45 2.76 19.46
N ALA A 119 5.01 3.76 18.76
CA ALA A 119 4.32 4.43 17.67
C ALA A 119 4.01 3.48 16.49
N VAL A 120 4.94 2.58 16.14
CA VAL A 120 4.71 1.53 15.11
C VAL A 120 3.64 0.54 15.57
N ASP A 121 3.66 0.14 16.83
CA ASP A 121 2.67 -0.78 17.40
C ASP A 121 1.28 -0.13 17.44
N ALA A 122 1.19 1.16 17.74
CA ALA A 122 -0.06 1.93 17.66
C ALA A 122 -0.60 2.02 16.22
N LEU A 123 0.28 2.24 15.23
CA LEU A 123 -0.08 2.17 13.80
C LEU A 123 -0.63 0.79 13.44
N ARG A 124 0.03 -0.29 13.89
CA ARG A 124 -0.38 -1.67 13.62
C ARG A 124 -1.78 -1.96 14.15
N LYS A 125 -2.13 -1.40 15.32
CA LYS A 125 -3.44 -1.55 15.96
C LYS A 125 -4.50 -0.57 15.42
N GLY A 126 -4.12 0.42 14.62
CA GLY A 126 -5.01 1.48 14.16
C GLY A 126 -5.34 2.56 15.20
N HIS A 127 -4.74 2.53 16.39
CA HIS A 127 -5.00 3.46 17.50
C HIS A 127 -3.93 4.55 17.61
N TRP A 128 -3.51 5.09 16.48
CA TRP A 128 -2.43 6.09 16.44
C TRP A 128 -2.95 7.52 16.35
N LYS A 129 -4.15 7.73 15.80
CA LYS A 129 -4.76 9.04 15.66
C LYS A 129 -5.19 9.56 17.03
N LEU A 130 -4.98 10.84 17.26
CA LEU A 130 -5.85 11.66 18.08
C LEU A 130 -7.17 11.79 17.32
N ASP A 131 -7.92 10.70 17.16
CA ASP A 131 -9.35 10.87 16.98
C ASP A 131 -9.79 11.62 18.24
N GLU A 132 -10.57 12.69 18.06
CA GLU A 132 -11.32 13.29 19.14
C GLU A 132 -11.83 12.11 19.95
N ILE A 133 -11.32 11.94 21.17
CA ILE A 133 -12.05 11.17 22.16
C ILE A 133 -13.40 11.85 22.08
N SER A 134 -14.37 11.18 21.45
CA SER A 134 -15.76 11.53 21.56
C SER A 134 -15.91 11.62 23.07
N VAL A 135 -15.91 12.86 23.55
CA VAL A 135 -16.34 13.16 24.89
C VAL A 135 -17.79 12.74 24.80
N LYS A 136 -18.06 11.44 25.04
CA LYS A 136 -19.34 11.06 25.59
C LYS A 136 -19.44 12.01 26.77
N PRO A 137 -20.37 12.98 26.75
CA PRO A 137 -20.49 13.92 27.85
C PRO A 137 -20.58 13.05 29.09
N ALA A 138 -19.57 13.13 29.95
CA ALA A 138 -19.59 12.42 31.22
C ALA A 138 -20.92 12.82 31.85
N LEU A 139 -21.83 11.86 32.00
CA LEU A 139 -23.10 12.09 32.68
C LEU A 139 -22.72 12.79 33.98
N LYS A 140 -23.20 14.03 34.14
CA LYS A 140 -22.90 14.89 35.28
C LYS A 140 -23.00 14.03 36.54
N ALA A 141 -21.88 13.85 37.24
CA ALA A 141 -21.88 13.15 38.51
C ALA A 141 -22.84 13.88 39.44
N LEU A 142 -23.92 13.20 39.85
CA LEU A 142 -24.83 13.66 40.88
C LEU A 142 -24.02 13.91 42.15
N ARG A 143 -23.99 15.17 42.60
CA ARG A 143 -23.37 15.56 43.86
C ARG A 143 -24.39 15.31 44.96
N ILE A 144 -24.19 14.26 45.76
CA ILE A 144 -24.91 14.09 47.01
C ILE A 144 -24.30 15.08 48.00
N ILE A 145 -25.12 16.00 48.49
CA ILE A 145 -24.79 16.89 49.60
C ILE A 145 -25.32 16.21 50.85
N TRP A 146 -24.44 16.00 51.82
CA TRP A 146 -24.82 15.74 53.21
C TRP A 146 -24.80 17.06 53.96
#